data_AF-A0A957R7D7-F1
#
_entry.id   AF-A0A957R7D7-F1
#
_cell.length_a   1.000
_cell.length_b   1.000
_cell.length_c   1.000
_cell.angle_alpha   90.00
_cell.angle_beta   90.00
_cell.angle_gamma   90.00
#
_symmetry.space_group_name_H-M   'P 1'
#
loop_
_entity.id
_entity.type
_entity.pdbx_description
1 polymer ?
#
loop_
_entity_poly.entity_id
_entity_poly.type
_entity_poly.pdbx_seq_one_letter_code
_entity_poly.pdbx_strand_id
1 'polypeptide(L)'
;GIVLYEMLTGELPFRGDTPVAVILQHIEADPPSIVEKLPHLPAGVDEIITKAMAKKPAERYLTAGAMSQALNQLIGNSSEV
;
A
#
# COMPACT_ATOMS: atom_id res chain seq x y z
N GLY A 1 -0.13 1.36 -5.39
CA GLY A 1 0.58 1.30 -4.11
C GLY A 1 0.68 2.68 -3.49
N ILE A 2 1.72 3.44 -3.85
CA ILE A 2 2.04 4.76 -3.26
C ILE A 2 0.84 5.71 -3.22
N VAL A 3 0.21 5.98 -4.37
CA VAL A 3 -0.93 6.92 -4.42
C VAL A 3 -2.10 6.46 -3.54
N LEU A 4 -2.35 5.15 -3.43
CA LEU A 4 -3.38 4.64 -2.52
C LEU A 4 -3.03 4.89 -1.06
N TYR A 5 -1.77 4.64 -0.68
CA TYR A 5 -1.28 4.95 0.67
C TYR A 5 -1.42 6.45 0.97
N GLU A 6 -1.06 7.32 0.04
CA GLU A 6 -1.15 8.78 0.20
C GLU A 6 -2.61 9.24 0.29
N MET A 7 -3.51 8.72 -0.54
CA MET A 7 -4.94 9.08 -0.47
C MET A 7 -5.57 8.71 0.87
N LEU A 8 -5.14 7.60 1.48
CA LEU A 8 -5.67 7.16 2.77
C LEU A 8 -5.04 7.89 3.96
N THR A 9 -3.73 8.13 3.90
CA THR A 9 -2.97 8.63 5.05
C THR A 9 -2.65 10.13 4.99
N GLY A 10 -2.88 10.77 3.84
CA GLY A 10 -2.47 12.15 3.56
C GLY A 10 -0.96 12.34 3.40
N GLU A 11 -0.16 11.28 3.41
CA GLU A 11 1.31 11.36 3.36
C GLU A 11 1.91 10.31 2.42
N LEU A 12 3.06 10.64 1.82
CA LEU A 12 3.84 9.69 1.06
C LEU A 12 4.47 8.63 1.99
N PRO A 13 4.54 7.36 1.56
CA PRO A 13 5.17 6.30 2.34
C PRO A 13 6.69 6.47 2.46
N PHE A 14 7.31 7.17 1.50
CA PHE A 14 8.76 7.41 1.47
C PHE A 14 9.02 8.91 1.36
N ARG A 15 9.89 9.43 2.24
CA ARG A 15 10.28 10.84 2.32
C ARG A 15 11.77 10.94 2.60
N GLY A 16 12.43 11.94 2.03
CA GLY A 16 13.85 12.20 2.28
C GLY A 16 14.26 13.57 1.77
N ASP A 17 15.34 14.10 2.35
CA ASP A 17 15.81 15.47 2.06
C ASP A 17 16.40 15.61 0.65
N THR A 18 16.71 14.48 0.00
CA THR A 18 17.23 14.44 -1.36
C THR A 18 16.47 13.44 -2.22
N PRO A 19 16.40 13.65 -3.55
CA PRO A 19 15.80 12.67 -4.46
C PRO A 19 16.46 11.29 -4.37
N VAL A 20 17.78 11.24 -4.13
CA VAL A 20 18.52 9.99 -3.99
C VAL A 20 18.04 9.21 -2.76
N ALA A 21 17.81 9.87 -1.63
CA ALA A 21 17.29 9.21 -0.43
C ALA A 21 15.91 8.58 -0.66
N VAL A 22 15.04 9.24 -1.43
CA VAL A 22 13.73 8.70 -1.81
C VAL A 22 13.87 7.52 -2.78
N ILE A 23 14.79 7.59 -3.74
CA ILE A 23 15.09 6.48 -4.66
C ILE A 23 15.56 5.24 -3.88
N LEU A 24 16.48 5.41 -2.93
CA LEU A 24 16.97 4.30 -2.10
C LEU A 24 15.83 3.64 -1.30
N GLN A 25 14.92 4.43 -0.73
CA GLN A 25 13.74 3.88 -0.06
C GLN A 25 12.84 3.07 -1.02
N HIS A 26 12.68 3.52 -2.27
CA HIS A 26 11.94 2.75 -3.27
C HIS A 26 12.63 1.41 -3.61
N ILE A 27 13.95 1.32 -3.52
CA ILE A 27 14.71 0.10 -3.79
C ILE A 27 14.70 -0.84 -2.57
N GLU A 28 14.94 -0.30 -1.38
CA GLU A 28 15.34 -1.10 -0.21
C GLU A 28 14.30 -1.13 0.91
N ALA A 29 13.60 -0.02 1.16
CA ALA A 29 12.75 0.11 2.34
C ALA A 29 11.38 -0.52 2.14
N ASP A 30 10.95 -1.36 3.08
CA ASP A 30 9.56 -1.82 3.08
C ASP A 30 8.59 -0.63 3.29
N PRO A 31 7.41 -0.67 2.67
CA PRO A 31 6.42 0.37 2.91
C PRO A 31 6.01 0.42 4.39
N PRO A 32 5.81 1.61 4.97
CA PRO A 32 5.28 1.71 6.32
C PRO A 32 3.90 1.06 6.42
N SER A 33 3.63 0.37 7.52
CA SER A 33 2.32 -0.23 7.75
C SER A 33 1.25 0.86 7.87
N ILE A 34 0.18 0.74 7.10
CA ILE A 34 -0.93 1.69 7.16
C ILE A 34 -1.77 1.51 8.42
N VAL A 35 -1.87 0.29 8.96
CA VAL A 35 -2.70 0.01 10.15
C VAL A 35 -2.07 0.51 11.44
N GLU A 36 -0.74 0.65 11.49
CA GLU A 36 -0.08 1.36 12.59
C GLU A 36 -0.50 2.84 12.63
N LYS A 37 -0.70 3.45 11.45
CA LYS A 37 -1.09 4.85 11.32
C LYS A 37 -2.60 5.07 11.40
N LEU A 38 -3.39 4.15 10.85
CA LEU A 38 -4.85 4.19 10.78
C LEU A 38 -5.43 2.87 11.31
N PRO A 39 -5.49 2.68 12.64
CA PRO A 39 -5.87 1.39 13.25
C PRO A 39 -7.32 0.95 13.01
N HIS A 40 -8.17 1.85 12.51
CA HIS A 40 -9.55 1.56 12.16
C HIS A 40 -9.69 0.88 10.79
N LEU A 41 -8.62 0.85 9.98
CA LEU A 41 -8.63 0.18 8.69
C LEU A 41 -8.48 -1.34 8.87
N PRO A 42 -9.17 -2.16 8.05
CA PRO A 42 -8.94 -3.60 8.04
C PRO A 42 -7.49 -3.95 7.70
N ALA A 43 -6.94 -4.98 8.35
CA ALA A 43 -5.58 -5.49 8.06
C ALA A 43 -5.36 -5.82 6.58
N GLY A 44 -6.41 -6.29 5.89
CA GLY A 44 -6.35 -6.55 4.45
C GLY A 44 -6.01 -5.31 3.60
N VAL A 45 -6.27 -4.09 4.07
CA VAL A 45 -5.85 -2.87 3.36
C VAL A 45 -4.32 -2.75 3.38
N ASP A 46 -3.69 -3.05 4.51
CA ASP A 46 -2.23 -3.04 4.65
C ASP A 46 -1.57 -4.08 3.75
N GLU A 47 -2.14 -5.29 3.71
CA GLU A 47 -1.67 -6.37 2.84
C GLU A 47 -1.73 -5.98 1.36
N ILE A 48 -2.85 -5.38 0.92
CA ILE A 48 -3.02 -4.92 -0.47
C ILE A 48 -1.99 -3.84 -0.80
N ILE A 49 -1.78 -2.88 0.09
CA ILE A 49 -0.85 -1.77 -0.11
C ILE A 49 0.59 -2.28 -0.16
N THR A 50 0.97 -3.15 0.78
CA THR A 50 2.28 -3.80 0.85
C THR A 50 2.56 -4.60 -0.42
N LYS A 51 1.62 -5.44 -0.84
CA LYS A 51 1.74 -6.21 -2.09
C LYS A 51 1.86 -5.31 -3.32
N ALA A 52 1.08 -4.24 -3.40
CA ALA A 52 1.15 -3.29 -4.51
C ALA A 52 2.48 -2.52 -4.57
N MET A 53 3.22 -2.43 -3.46
CA MET A 53 4.52 -1.77 -3.35
C MET A 53 5.70 -2.73 -3.23
N ALA A 54 5.48 -4.05 -3.39
CA ALA A 54 6.53 -5.05 -3.33
C ALA A 54 7.70 -4.70 -4.27
N LYS A 55 8.94 -4.94 -3.81
CA LYS A 55 10.14 -4.54 -4.57
C LYS A 55 10.25 -5.31 -5.88
N LYS A 56 10.01 -6.62 -5.84
CA LYS A 56 10.00 -7.45 -7.04
C LYS A 56 8.67 -7.30 -7.77
N PRO A 57 8.66 -6.97 -9.07
CA PRO A 57 7.41 -6.86 -9.84
C PRO A 57 6.56 -8.14 -9.82
N ALA A 58 7.19 -9.32 -9.77
CA ALA A 58 6.51 -10.61 -9.70
C ALA A 58 5.74 -10.83 -8.39
N GLU A 59 6.06 -10.10 -7.32
CA GLU A 59 5.36 -10.17 -6.04
C GLU A 59 4.16 -9.20 -5.99
N ARG A 60 4.02 -8.31 -6.98
CA ARG A 60 2.91 -7.36 -7.07
C ARG A 60 1.65 -7.99 -7.67
N TYR A 61 0.57 -7.21 -7.69
CA TYR A 61 -0.58 -7.54 -8.52
C TYR A 61 -0.19 -7.53 -10.00
N LEU A 62 -0.58 -8.59 -10.71
CA LEU A 62 -0.31 -8.75 -12.13
C LEU A 62 -0.88 -7.60 -12.97
N THR A 63 -2.04 -7.07 -12.57
CA THR A 63 -2.70 -5.95 -13.23
C THR A 63 -3.33 -5.01 -12.21
N ALA A 64 -3.58 -3.76 -12.63
CA ALA A 64 -4.36 -2.81 -11.82
C ALA A 64 -5.78 -3.34 -11.53
N GLY A 65 -6.38 -4.09 -12.48
CA GLY A 65 -7.67 -4.75 -12.29
C GLY A 65 -7.65 -5.79 -11.16
N ALA A 66 -6.58 -6.58 -11.05
CA ALA A 66 -6.43 -7.54 -9.96
C ALA A 66 -6.30 -6.86 -8.59
N MET A 67 -5.61 -5.72 -8.52
CA MET A 67 -5.53 -4.90 -7.29
C MET A 67 -6.91 -4.32 -6.92
N SER A 68 -7.63 -3.78 -7.90
CA SER A 68 -8.99 -3.25 -7.70
C SER A 68 -9.96 -4.33 -7.24
N GLN A 69 -9.87 -5.53 -7.81
CA GLN A 69 -10.70 -6.66 -7.38
C GLN A 69 -10.43 -7.08 -5.93
N ALA A 70 -9.16 -7.09 -5.50
CA ALA A 70 -8.80 -7.38 -4.11
C ALA A 70 -9.39 -6.34 -3.14
N LEU A 71 -9.34 -5.04 -3.50
CA LEU A 71 -9.99 -3.98 -2.71
C LEU A 71 -11.51 -4.16 -2.65
N ASN A 72 -12.15 -4.46 -3.77
CA ASN A 72 -13.60 -4.66 -3.83
C ASN A 72 -14.05 -5.89 -3.02
N GLN A 73 -13.26 -6.97 -3.02
CA GLN A 73 -13.55 -8.15 -2.20
C GLN A 73 -13.43 -7.82 -0.71
N LEU A 74 -12.40 -7.06 -0.31
CA LEU A 74 -12.23 -6.64 1.07
C LEU A 74 -13.39 -5.77 1.57
N ILE A 75 -13.81 -4.79 0.77
CA ILE A 75 -14.90 -3.87 1.11
C ILE A 75 -16.26 -4.56 1.01
N GLY A 76 -16.47 -5.43 0.01
CA GLY A 76 -17.70 -6.20 -0.15
C GLY A 76 -17.95 -7.15 1.03
N ASN A 77 -16.89 -7.75 1.57
CA ASN A 77 -16.92 -8.57 2.78
C ASN A 77 -17.07 -7.73 4.07
N SER A 78 -16.99 -6.40 4.01
CA SER A 78 -17.15 -5.52 5.18
C SER A 78 -18.63 -5.25 5.53
N SER A 79 -19.58 -5.89 4.83
CA SER A 79 -21.04 -5.68 5.00
C SER A 79 -21.70 -6.55 6.08
N GLU A 80 -20.93 -7.25 6.91
CA GLU A 80 -21.46 -8.01 8.07
C GLU A 80 -20.87 -7.48 9.38
N VAL A 81 -21.32 -6.31 9.83
CA VAL A 81 -21.28 -5.89 11.25
C VAL A 81 -22.50 -5.03 11.55
#